data_AF-K5UJE3-F1
#
_entry.id   AF-K5UJE3-F1
#
_cell.length_a   1.000
_cell.length_b   1.000
_cell.length_c   1.000
_cell.angle_alpha   90.00
_cell.angle_beta   90.00
_cell.angle_gamma   90.00
#
_symmetry.space_group_name_H-M   'P 1'
#
loop_
_entity.id
_entity.type
_entity.pdbx_description
1 polymer ?
#
loop_
_entity_poly.entity_id
_entity_poly.type
_entity_poly.pdbx_seq_one_letter_code
_entity_poly.pdbx_strand_id
1 'polypeptide(L)'
;MHIQEFPEELLVLILEMCLLLSPADFFDETRAQNVGYRRISLNIPPACDILLVCKQWARIGTPMLYSSLLLVSRRHAAKVAPYLKNNQHVAERITYMRISGRYSRELLSVARCAPNVKAVCVFPPFDPTPSGTENLSEILSILDPESLYIGHLGSSMIAPFVQQSTTLVSHVRAFLDLF
;
A
#
# COMPACT_ATOMS: atom_id res chain seq x y z
N MET A 1 15.55 27.77 -20.48
CA MET A 1 14.37 27.37 -19.70
C MET A 1 14.87 26.80 -18.38
N HIS A 2 14.66 27.52 -17.28
CA HIS A 2 15.03 26.98 -15.97
C HIS A 2 14.00 25.92 -15.58
N ILE A 3 14.45 24.79 -15.00
CA ILE A 3 13.54 23.71 -14.58
C ILE A 3 12.49 24.15 -13.54
N GLN A 4 12.71 25.30 -12.91
CA GLN A 4 11.82 25.95 -11.95
C GLN A 4 10.68 26.75 -12.60
N GLU A 5 10.76 26.98 -13.92
CA GLU A 5 9.70 27.64 -14.71
C GLU A 5 8.77 26.61 -15.36
N PHE A 6 8.96 25.32 -15.05
CA PHE A 6 8.16 24.24 -15.63
C PHE A 6 6.76 24.24 -15.00
N PRO A 7 5.68 24.24 -15.82
CA PRO A 7 4.30 24.24 -15.32
C PRO A 7 4.03 23.06 -14.38
N GLU A 8 3.36 23.32 -13.25
CA GLU A 8 3.11 22.29 -12.24
C GLU A 8 2.19 21.18 -12.77
N GLU A 9 1.26 21.52 -13.66
CA GLU A 9 0.32 20.57 -14.26
C GLU A 9 1.04 19.52 -15.11
N LEU A 10 2.04 19.95 -15.89
CA LEU A 10 2.86 19.04 -16.67
C LEU A 10 3.78 18.21 -15.78
N LEU A 11 4.26 18.81 -14.69
CA LEU A 11 5.12 18.10 -13.74
C LEU A 11 4.34 16.99 -13.02
N VAL A 12 3.09 17.27 -12.64
CA VAL A 12 2.17 16.27 -12.10
C VAL A 12 2.05 15.10 -13.06
N LEU A 13 1.74 15.34 -14.34
CA LEU A 13 1.60 14.26 -15.33
C LEU A 13 2.87 13.39 -15.45
N ILE A 14 4.05 14.03 -15.47
CA ILE A 14 5.33 13.30 -15.54
C ILE A 14 5.53 12.46 -14.28
N LEU A 15 5.31 13.05 -13.09
CA LEU A 15 5.51 12.37 -11.82
C LEU A 15 4.51 11.23 -11.63
N GLU A 16 3.26 11.38 -12.07
CA GLU A 16 2.25 10.32 -12.05
C GLU A 16 2.73 9.10 -12.84
N MET A 17 3.26 9.30 -14.05
CA MET A 17 3.82 8.22 -14.86
C MET A 17 5.05 7.53 -14.23
N CYS A 18 5.79 8.23 -13.38
CA CYS A 18 7.02 7.71 -12.78
C CYS A 18 6.80 7.05 -11.41
N LEU A 19 5.85 7.58 -10.63
CA LEU A 19 5.72 7.29 -9.19
C LEU A 19 4.45 6.54 -8.85
N LEU A 20 3.36 6.71 -9.61
CA LEU A 20 2.12 6.01 -9.32
C LEU A 20 2.16 4.59 -9.89
N LEU A 21 1.66 3.67 -9.10
CA LEU A 21 1.37 2.31 -9.54
C LEU A 21 -0.14 2.18 -9.70
N SER A 22 -0.58 1.56 -10.79
CA SER A 22 -1.98 1.17 -10.90
C SER A 22 -2.31 0.19 -9.76
N PRO A 23 -3.55 0.18 -9.24
CA PRO A 23 -3.96 -0.81 -8.23
C PRO A 23 -3.67 -2.25 -8.67
N ALA A 24 -3.87 -2.54 -9.95
CA ALA A 24 -3.58 -3.85 -10.54
C ALA A 24 -2.09 -4.20 -10.47
N ASP A 25 -1.19 -3.26 -10.80
CA ASP A 25 0.26 -3.50 -10.71
C ASP A 25 0.75 -3.56 -9.26
N PHE A 26 0.17 -2.74 -8.37
CA PHE A 26 0.57 -2.69 -6.96
C PHE A 26 0.16 -3.94 -6.20
N PHE A 27 -1.05 -4.43 -6.44
CA PHE A 27 -1.59 -5.63 -5.79
C PHE A 27 -1.10 -6.92 -6.42
N ASP A 28 -0.49 -6.91 -7.61
CA ASP A 28 0.10 -8.10 -8.21
C ASP A 28 1.49 -8.36 -7.59
N GLU A 29 1.58 -9.41 -6.78
CA GLU A 29 2.83 -9.77 -6.09
C GLU A 29 3.96 -10.07 -7.07
N THR A 30 3.67 -10.76 -8.17
CA THR A 30 4.66 -11.12 -9.18
C THR A 30 5.18 -9.87 -9.88
N ARG A 31 4.31 -8.92 -10.23
CA ARG A 31 4.70 -7.66 -10.87
C ARG A 31 5.42 -6.73 -9.90
N ALA A 32 4.95 -6.60 -8.66
CA ALA A 32 5.60 -5.78 -7.66
C ALA A 32 7.03 -6.27 -7.34
N GLN A 33 7.21 -7.58 -7.17
CA GLN A 33 8.55 -8.17 -7.01
C GLN A 33 9.38 -7.97 -8.28
N ASN A 34 8.83 -8.26 -9.45
CA ASN A 34 9.54 -8.09 -10.72
C ASN A 34 9.95 -6.63 -10.97
N VAL A 35 9.14 -5.63 -10.64
CA VAL A 35 9.50 -4.22 -10.82
C VAL A 35 10.67 -3.84 -9.90
N GLY A 36 10.66 -4.28 -8.64
CA GLY A 36 11.77 -4.05 -7.71
C GLY A 36 13.06 -4.76 -8.15
N TYR A 37 12.98 -6.07 -8.38
CA TYR A 37 14.12 -6.90 -8.80
C TYR A 37 14.67 -6.50 -10.16
N ARG A 38 13.82 -6.24 -11.16
CA ARG A 38 14.24 -5.85 -12.51
C ARG A 38 14.96 -4.51 -12.51
N ARG A 39 14.52 -3.55 -11.69
CA ARG A 39 15.21 -2.26 -11.57
C ARG A 39 16.59 -2.42 -10.97
N ILE A 40 16.72 -3.24 -9.92
CA ILE A 40 18.02 -3.56 -9.31
C ILE A 40 18.93 -4.28 -10.32
N SER A 41 18.44 -5.31 -11.01
CA SER A 41 19.24 -6.10 -11.96
C SER A 41 19.67 -5.32 -13.20
N LEU A 42 18.88 -4.31 -13.60
CA LEU A 42 19.17 -3.46 -14.77
C LEU A 42 19.88 -2.15 -14.38
N ASN A 43 20.30 -1.98 -13.12
CA ASN A 43 20.87 -0.72 -12.61
C ASN A 43 19.99 0.51 -12.91
N ILE A 44 18.67 0.33 -12.92
CA ILE A 44 17.71 1.42 -13.08
C ILE A 44 17.53 2.09 -11.72
N PRO A 45 17.72 3.42 -11.62
CA PRO A 45 17.51 4.14 -10.37
C PRO A 45 16.12 3.90 -9.77
N PRO A 46 16.01 3.90 -8.42
CA PRO A 46 14.73 3.93 -7.74
C PRO A 46 13.82 5.04 -8.27
N ALA A 47 12.51 4.80 -8.32
CA ALA A 47 11.55 5.80 -8.78
C ALA A 47 11.64 7.10 -7.96
N CYS A 48 12.00 7.00 -6.67
CA CYS A 48 12.14 8.14 -5.78
C CYS A 48 13.30 9.09 -6.14
N ASP A 49 14.28 8.66 -6.94
CA ASP A 49 15.42 9.51 -7.31
C ASP A 49 14.97 10.70 -8.18
N ILE A 50 13.83 10.57 -8.85
CA ILE A 50 13.21 11.66 -9.61
C ILE A 50 12.83 12.86 -8.71
N LEU A 51 12.66 12.64 -7.41
CA LEU A 51 12.37 13.69 -6.43
C LEU A 51 13.61 14.51 -6.07
N LEU A 52 14.81 14.06 -6.43
CA LEU A 52 16.08 14.73 -6.12
C LEU A 52 16.45 15.81 -7.15
N VAL A 53 15.65 15.97 -8.21
CA VAL A 53 15.90 16.95 -9.28
C VAL A 53 15.88 18.39 -8.73
N CYS A 54 14.79 18.78 -8.05
CA CYS A 54 14.70 20.06 -7.37
C CYS A 54 13.58 20.07 -6.30
N LYS A 55 13.50 21.15 -5.50
CA LYS A 55 12.50 21.29 -4.42
C LYS A 55 11.05 21.20 -4.91
N GLN A 56 10.75 21.66 -6.12
CA GLN A 56 9.41 21.60 -6.71
C GLN A 56 9.01 20.15 -7.01
N TRP A 57 9.91 19.35 -7.58
CA TRP A 57 9.69 17.93 -7.85
C TRP A 57 9.49 17.15 -6.56
N ALA A 58 10.33 17.39 -5.55
CA ALA A 58 10.16 16.80 -4.22
C ALA A 58 8.80 17.16 -3.62
N ARG A 59 8.41 18.45 -3.64
CA ARG A 59 7.13 18.91 -3.07
C ARG A 59 5.91 18.25 -3.73
N ILE A 60 5.90 18.14 -5.05
CA ILE A 60 4.76 17.60 -5.81
C ILE A 60 4.75 16.06 -5.79
N GLY A 61 5.90 15.43 -5.95
CA GLY A 61 5.99 13.98 -6.11
C GLY A 61 6.05 13.19 -4.80
N THR A 62 6.47 13.80 -3.69
CA THR A 62 6.52 13.09 -2.38
C THR A 62 5.15 12.52 -1.98
N PRO A 63 4.03 13.27 -2.06
CA PRO A 63 2.70 12.72 -1.83
C PRO A 63 2.35 11.52 -2.73
N MET A 64 2.75 11.56 -4.00
CA MET A 64 2.47 10.49 -4.97
C MET A 64 3.25 9.21 -4.65
N LEU A 65 4.51 9.36 -4.24
CA LEU A 65 5.37 8.24 -3.85
C LEU A 65 4.79 7.46 -2.67
N TYR A 66 4.13 8.15 -1.73
CA TYR A 66 3.53 7.54 -0.54
C TYR A 66 2.05 7.14 -0.72
N SER A 67 1.51 7.24 -1.94
CA SER A 67 0.12 6.87 -2.23
C SER A 67 -0.18 5.38 -2.01
N SER A 68 0.84 4.54 -2.09
CA SER A 68 0.75 3.09 -1.96
C SER A 68 1.71 2.60 -0.88
N LEU A 69 1.19 1.90 0.14
CA LEU A 69 1.97 1.41 1.27
C LEU A 69 2.00 -0.12 1.33
N LEU A 70 3.21 -0.68 1.31
CA LEU A 70 3.45 -2.11 1.46
C LEU A 70 3.96 -2.46 2.88
N LEU A 71 3.24 -3.32 3.59
CA LEU A 71 3.57 -3.79 4.92
C LEU A 71 3.88 -5.29 4.88
N VAL A 72 5.17 -5.64 4.76
CA VAL A 72 5.63 -7.03 4.57
C VAL A 72 5.88 -7.81 5.87
N SER A 73 6.06 -7.13 7.00
CA SER A 73 6.41 -7.79 8.26
C SER A 73 6.07 -6.91 9.46
N ARG A 74 5.93 -7.56 10.63
CA ARG A 74 5.78 -6.87 11.92
C ARG A 74 6.91 -5.86 12.18
N ARG A 75 8.16 -6.23 11.89
CA ARG A 75 9.32 -5.32 12.06
C ARG A 75 9.24 -4.12 11.13
N HIS A 76 8.70 -4.29 9.92
CA HIS A 76 8.47 -3.17 9.01
C HIS A 76 7.36 -2.25 9.54
N ALA A 77 6.21 -2.82 9.91
CA ALA A 77 5.09 -2.07 10.49
C ALA A 77 5.50 -1.29 11.74
N ALA A 78 6.31 -1.89 12.63
CA ALA A 78 6.83 -1.24 13.83
C ALA A 78 7.69 0.01 13.55
N LYS A 79 8.32 0.08 12.37
CA LYS A 79 9.08 1.27 11.94
C LYS A 79 8.20 2.29 11.22
N VAL A 80 7.23 1.82 10.43
CA VAL A 80 6.32 2.68 9.66
C VAL A 80 5.35 3.42 10.58
N ALA A 81 4.80 2.76 11.60
CA ALA A 81 3.84 3.35 12.54
C ALA A 81 4.32 4.67 13.18
N PRO A 82 5.49 4.74 13.85
CA PRO A 82 5.96 5.99 14.44
C PRO A 82 6.28 7.05 13.38
N TYR A 83 6.75 6.64 12.20
CA TYR A 83 6.98 7.57 11.10
C TYR A 83 5.68 8.25 10.64
N LEU A 84 4.64 7.47 10.37
CA LEU A 84 3.34 8.01 9.94
C LEU A 84 2.70 8.88 11.01
N LYS A 85 2.79 8.47 12.29
CA LYS A 85 2.30 9.26 13.43
C LYS A 85 2.95 10.65 13.50
N ASN A 86 4.24 10.75 13.17
CA ASN A 86 4.98 12.01 13.17
C ASN A 86 4.84 12.78 11.84
N ASN A 87 4.30 12.16 10.80
CA ASN A 87 4.19 12.71 9.45
C ASN A 87 2.77 12.50 8.91
N GLN A 88 1.79 13.09 9.59
CA GLN A 88 0.37 12.87 9.27
C GLN A 88 0.03 13.24 7.82
N HIS A 89 0.65 14.30 7.28
CA HIS A 89 0.51 14.71 5.88
C HIS A 89 0.96 13.64 4.86
N VAL A 90 1.84 12.71 5.25
CA VAL A 90 2.21 11.53 4.44
C VAL A 90 1.16 10.44 4.63
N ALA A 91 0.75 10.20 5.87
CA ALA A 91 -0.21 9.15 6.21
C ALA A 91 -1.57 9.36 5.52
N GLU A 92 -2.03 10.62 5.43
CA GLU A 92 -3.23 11.03 4.71
C GLU A 92 -3.16 10.81 3.19
N ARG A 93 -1.96 10.60 2.62
CA ARG A 93 -1.80 10.37 1.18
C ARG A 93 -1.90 8.89 0.81
N ILE A 94 -1.85 8.00 1.80
CA ILE A 94 -1.94 6.56 1.56
C ILE A 94 -3.37 6.24 1.12
N THR A 95 -3.49 5.71 -0.10
CA THR A 95 -4.76 5.31 -0.74
C THR A 95 -4.84 3.81 -0.95
N TYR A 96 -3.71 3.14 -1.17
CA TYR A 96 -3.63 1.70 -1.35
C TYR A 96 -2.72 1.07 -0.30
N MET A 97 -3.19 0.01 0.34
CA MET A 97 -2.42 -0.71 1.35
C MET A 97 -2.31 -2.19 0.99
N ARG A 98 -1.09 -2.70 1.00
CA ARG A 98 -0.83 -4.14 0.86
C ARG A 98 -0.27 -4.67 2.16
N ILE A 99 -0.91 -5.69 2.71
CA ILE A 99 -0.55 -6.29 3.99
C ILE A 99 -0.15 -7.73 3.72
N SER A 100 1.09 -8.08 4.06
CA SER A 100 1.61 -9.43 3.94
C SER A 100 2.13 -9.91 5.30
N GLY A 101 1.96 -11.21 5.56
CA GLY A 101 2.39 -11.85 6.81
C GLY A 101 1.40 -11.67 7.97
N ARG A 102 1.88 -11.91 9.20
CA ARG A 102 1.03 -12.02 10.39
C ARG A 102 0.45 -10.67 10.82
N TYR A 103 -0.84 -10.64 11.11
CA TYR A 103 -1.56 -9.44 11.55
C TYR A 103 -1.20 -9.09 12.99
N SER A 104 -0.48 -7.99 13.15
CA SER A 104 0.12 -7.58 14.42
C SER A 104 -0.47 -6.26 14.90
N ARG A 105 -0.36 -5.98 16.21
CA ARG A 105 -0.82 -4.70 16.79
C ARG A 105 -0.14 -3.48 16.16
N GLU A 106 1.05 -3.66 15.63
CA GLU A 106 1.76 -2.61 14.90
C GLU A 106 1.04 -2.22 13.60
N LEU A 107 0.38 -3.16 12.92
CA LEU A 107 -0.47 -2.86 11.76
C LEU A 107 -1.72 -2.07 12.14
N LEU A 108 -2.33 -2.37 13.30
CA LEU A 108 -3.43 -1.54 13.83
C LEU A 108 -2.98 -0.10 14.03
N SER A 109 -1.76 0.11 14.54
CA SER A 109 -1.21 1.47 14.68
C SER A 109 -1.01 2.15 13.33
N VAL A 110 -0.61 1.42 12.28
CA VAL A 110 -0.50 1.97 10.92
C VAL A 110 -1.88 2.32 10.36
N ALA A 111 -2.85 1.42 10.50
CA ALA A 111 -4.21 1.61 10.01
C ALA A 111 -4.86 2.88 10.59
N ARG A 112 -4.68 3.13 11.89
CA ARG A 112 -5.20 4.34 12.56
C ARG A 112 -4.57 5.64 12.07
N CYS A 113 -3.37 5.58 11.48
CA CYS A 113 -2.71 6.77 10.93
C CYS A 113 -3.13 7.06 9.48
N ALA A 114 -3.67 6.08 8.75
CA ALA A 114 -3.93 6.15 7.31
C ALA A 114 -5.44 6.14 7.00
N PRO A 115 -6.16 7.24 7.26
CA PRO A 115 -7.63 7.28 7.17
C PRO A 115 -8.18 7.24 5.74
N ASN A 116 -7.34 7.47 4.71
CA ASN A 116 -7.78 7.63 3.32
C ASN A 116 -7.53 6.36 2.47
N VAL A 117 -7.33 5.22 3.12
CA VAL A 117 -7.09 3.95 2.43
C VAL A 117 -8.38 3.49 1.77
N LYS A 118 -8.38 3.44 0.44
CA LYS A 118 -9.53 3.03 -0.37
C LYS A 118 -9.48 1.56 -0.73
N ALA A 119 -8.29 1.01 -0.94
CA ALA A 119 -8.16 -0.39 -1.27
C ALA A 119 -7.09 -1.08 -0.43
N VAL A 120 -7.43 -2.26 0.07
CA VAL A 120 -6.54 -3.12 0.84
C VAL A 120 -6.34 -4.42 0.09
N CYS A 121 -5.11 -4.91 0.00
CA CYS A 121 -4.82 -6.26 -0.44
C CYS A 121 -4.12 -7.03 0.68
N VAL A 122 -4.66 -8.19 1.04
CA VAL A 122 -4.09 -9.08 2.06
C VAL A 122 -3.49 -10.32 1.43
N PHE A 123 -2.28 -10.69 1.85
CA PHE A 123 -1.58 -11.88 1.37
C PHE A 123 -1.38 -12.91 2.50
N PRO A 124 -1.60 -14.20 2.23
CA PRO A 124 -1.25 -15.28 3.15
C PRO A 124 0.28 -15.38 3.39
N PRO A 125 0.72 -16.11 4.44
CA PRO A 125 -0.11 -16.88 5.36
C PRO A 125 -0.87 -15.99 6.34
N PHE A 126 -2.18 -16.25 6.45
CA PHE A 126 -2.98 -15.74 7.55
C PHE A 126 -2.46 -16.36 8.85
N ASP A 127 -2.53 -15.64 9.96
CA ASP A 127 -2.35 -16.23 11.27
C ASP A 127 -3.71 -16.82 11.68
N PRO A 128 -3.90 -18.16 11.64
CA PRO A 128 -5.21 -18.76 11.90
C PRO A 128 -5.57 -18.75 13.39
N THR A 129 -4.68 -18.25 14.26
CA THR A 129 -5.04 -18.07 15.66
C THR A 129 -6.18 -17.04 15.77
N PRO A 130 -7.08 -17.17 16.75
CA PRO A 130 -8.17 -16.21 16.96
C PRO A 130 -7.67 -14.76 17.03
N SER A 131 -6.52 -14.54 17.66
CA SER A 131 -5.91 -13.21 17.75
C SER A 131 -5.45 -12.63 16.39
N GLY A 132 -5.03 -13.48 15.45
CA GLY A 132 -4.65 -13.06 14.10
C GLY A 132 -5.85 -12.61 13.28
N THR A 133 -6.95 -13.36 13.35
CA THR A 133 -8.19 -13.07 12.62
C THR A 133 -8.93 -11.86 13.22
N GLU A 134 -8.95 -11.74 14.56
CA GLU A 134 -9.45 -10.57 15.28
C GLU A 134 -8.71 -9.28 14.87
N ASN A 135 -7.37 -9.30 14.87
CA ASN A 135 -6.57 -8.16 14.46
C ASN A 135 -6.87 -7.72 13.03
N LEU A 136 -7.01 -8.66 12.08
CA LEU A 136 -7.37 -8.32 10.71
C LEU A 136 -8.76 -7.70 10.62
N SER A 137 -9.74 -8.27 11.32
CA SER A 137 -11.11 -7.73 11.34
C SER A 137 -11.16 -6.30 11.90
N GLU A 138 -10.37 -6.02 12.95
CA GLU A 138 -10.25 -4.68 13.53
C GLU A 138 -9.56 -3.72 12.55
N ILE A 139 -8.47 -4.15 11.90
CA ILE A 139 -7.79 -3.33 10.86
C ILE A 139 -8.77 -2.94 9.76
N LEU A 140 -9.51 -3.91 9.21
CA LEU A 140 -10.47 -3.64 8.13
C LEU A 140 -11.62 -2.74 8.58
N SER A 141 -12.05 -2.85 9.84
CA SER A 141 -13.08 -1.97 10.41
C SER A 141 -12.57 -0.53 10.61
N ILE A 142 -11.29 -0.35 10.94
CA ILE A 142 -10.67 0.98 11.06
C ILE A 142 -10.47 1.62 9.70
N LEU A 143 -10.04 0.84 8.71
CA LEU A 143 -9.74 1.33 7.37
C LEU A 143 -11.00 1.57 6.53
N ASP A 144 -12.06 0.77 6.75
CA ASP A 144 -13.29 0.76 5.96
C ASP A 144 -13.06 0.90 4.43
N PRO A 145 -12.26 0.02 3.82
CA PRO A 145 -11.85 0.20 2.44
C PRO A 145 -13.01 -0.02 1.46
N GLU A 146 -13.05 0.80 0.41
CA GLU A 146 -13.95 0.64 -0.74
C GLU A 146 -13.71 -0.70 -1.49
N SER A 147 -12.52 -1.29 -1.38
CA SER A 147 -12.18 -2.56 -2.04
C SER A 147 -11.22 -3.41 -1.20
N LEU A 148 -11.52 -4.71 -1.06
CA LEU A 148 -10.61 -5.69 -0.48
C LEU A 148 -10.17 -6.70 -1.55
N TYR A 149 -8.88 -6.98 -1.59
CA TYR A 149 -8.29 -8.01 -2.43
C TYR A 149 -7.64 -9.06 -1.54
N ILE A 150 -7.79 -10.33 -1.92
CA ILE A 150 -7.10 -11.44 -1.28
C ILE A 150 -6.12 -11.99 -2.29
N GLY A 151 -4.83 -11.79 -2.03
CA GLY A 151 -3.76 -12.35 -2.85
C GLY A 151 -3.58 -13.83 -2.59
N HIS A 152 -3.17 -14.57 -3.61
CA HIS A 152 -2.74 -15.96 -3.48
C HIS A 152 -1.22 -16.02 -3.74
N LEU A 153 -0.46 -16.58 -2.79
CA LEU A 153 0.99 -16.73 -2.95
C LEU A 153 1.30 -17.47 -4.26
N GLY A 154 2.16 -16.90 -5.09
CA GLY A 154 2.63 -17.53 -6.34
C GLY A 154 1.66 -17.50 -7.52
N SER A 155 0.51 -16.82 -7.42
CA SER A 155 -0.40 -16.61 -8.55
C SER A 155 -0.39 -15.14 -8.97
N SER A 156 -0.22 -14.88 -10.28
CA SER A 156 -0.43 -13.54 -10.86
C SER A 156 -1.91 -13.16 -10.93
N MET A 157 -2.82 -14.09 -10.61
CA MET A 157 -4.24 -13.82 -10.57
C MET A 157 -4.65 -13.37 -9.18
N ILE A 158 -4.89 -12.07 -9.05
CA ILE A 158 -5.72 -11.51 -7.97
C ILE A 158 -7.16 -11.69 -8.45
N ALA A 159 -7.94 -12.51 -7.76
CA ALA A 159 -9.38 -12.47 -7.96
C ALA A 159 -9.89 -11.17 -7.31
N PRO A 160 -10.52 -10.24 -8.05
CA PRO A 160 -11.12 -9.07 -7.45
C PRO A 160 -12.27 -9.51 -6.54
N PHE A 161 -12.08 -9.42 -5.22
CA PHE A 161 -13.17 -9.60 -4.26
C PHE A 161 -13.84 -8.24 -4.01
N VAL A 162 -14.48 -7.70 -5.05
CA VAL A 162 -15.18 -6.41 -4.95
C VAL A 162 -16.55 -6.67 -4.32
N GLN A 163 -16.70 -6.39 -3.03
CA GLN A 163 -18.02 -6.41 -2.38
C GLN A 163 -18.15 -5.31 -1.33
N GLN A 164 -19.33 -4.70 -1.27
CA GLN A 164 -19.64 -3.51 -0.47
C GLN A 164 -19.51 -3.75 1.05
N SER A 165 -19.00 -2.71 1.74
CA SER A 165 -18.42 -2.63 3.09
C SER A 165 -19.13 -3.41 4.22
N THR A 166 -20.47 -3.50 4.26
CA THR A 166 -21.17 -4.12 5.39
C THR A 166 -21.10 -5.65 5.43
N THR A 167 -20.68 -6.30 4.35
CA THR A 167 -20.60 -7.77 4.23
C THR A 167 -19.17 -8.31 4.39
N LEU A 168 -18.19 -7.44 4.56
CA LEU A 168 -16.78 -7.73 4.34
C LEU A 168 -16.17 -8.51 5.52
N VAL A 169 -16.51 -8.14 6.77
CA VAL A 169 -16.05 -8.83 7.98
C VAL A 169 -16.61 -10.25 8.10
N SER A 170 -17.88 -10.46 7.73
CA SER A 170 -18.52 -11.78 7.78
C SER A 170 -17.96 -12.74 6.74
N HIS A 171 -17.64 -12.25 5.53
CA HIS A 171 -17.01 -13.08 4.50
C HIS A 171 -15.53 -13.33 4.76
N VAL A 172 -14.80 -12.37 5.33
CA VAL A 172 -13.41 -12.61 5.77
C VAL A 172 -13.40 -13.65 6.89
N ARG A 173 -14.34 -13.60 7.86
CA ARG A 173 -14.50 -14.69 8.83
C ARG A 173 -14.84 -16.02 8.15
N ALA A 174 -15.87 -16.06 7.30
CA ALA A 174 -16.25 -17.29 6.60
C ALA A 174 -15.13 -17.86 5.70
N PHE A 175 -14.29 -17.00 5.10
CA PHE A 175 -13.13 -17.40 4.33
C PHE A 175 -11.98 -17.88 5.20
N LEU A 176 -11.74 -17.23 6.35
CA LEU A 176 -10.75 -17.67 7.33
C LEU A 176 -11.17 -18.97 8.03
N ASP A 177 -12.47 -19.21 8.22
CA ASP A 177 -13.04 -20.43 8.80
C ASP A 177 -12.93 -21.65 7.85
N LEU A 178 -12.57 -21.43 6.57
CA LEU A 178 -12.28 -22.51 5.62
C LEU A 178 -10.85 -23.07 5.73
N PHE A 179 -10.02 -22.53 6.62
CA PHE A 179 -8.63 -22.94 6.86
C PHE A 179 -8.35 -23.17 8.36
#